data_AF-A0A2V6XUZ3-F1
#
_entry.id   AF-A0A2V6XUZ3-F1
#
_cell.length_a   1.000
_cell.length_b   1.000
_cell.length_c   1.000
_cell.angle_alpha   90.00
_cell.angle_beta   90.00
_cell.angle_gamma   90.00
#
_symmetry.space_group_name_H-M   'P 1'
#
loop_
_entity.id
_entity.type
_entity.pdbx_description
1 polymer ?
#
loop_
_entity_poly.entity_id
_entity_poly.type
_entity_poly.pdbx_seq_one_letter_code
_entity_poly.pdbx_strand_id
1 'polypeptide(L)'
;MKGMNLFAKLEYVNPVGSIKDRAAYWILWRAAERGEICEETTLIESSSGNFAAALAAFTHLVGLRFIPVIDPNISGTYESFLRRICPTVVKVEDRDDT
;
A
#
# COMPACT_ATOMS: atom_id res chain seq x y z
N MET A 1 20.57 8.84 38.18
CA MET A 1 19.79 7.92 37.32
C MET A 1 20.78 7.15 36.45
N LYS A 2 20.74 5.82 36.46
CA LYS A 2 21.45 5.01 35.44
C LYS A 2 20.90 5.39 34.07
N GLY A 3 21.79 5.62 33.09
CA GLY A 3 21.40 5.97 31.72
C GLY A 3 20.56 4.86 31.07
N MET A 4 19.53 5.24 30.33
CA MET A 4 18.65 4.33 29.61
C MET A 4 19.15 4.11 28.19
N ASN A 5 19.25 2.85 27.75
CA ASN A 5 19.55 2.52 26.36
C ASN A 5 18.26 2.60 25.53
N LEU A 6 18.15 3.62 24.68
CA LEU A 6 17.02 3.83 23.78
C LEU A 6 17.45 3.51 22.34
N PHE A 7 16.70 2.65 21.67
CA PHE A 7 16.94 2.26 20.28
C PHE A 7 15.72 2.57 19.41
N ALA A 8 15.95 2.98 18.17
CA ALA A 8 14.91 3.22 17.17
C ALA A 8 15.17 2.34 15.94
N LYS A 9 14.12 1.68 15.43
CA LYS A 9 14.15 0.93 14.17
C LYS A 9 13.58 1.82 13.08
N LEU A 10 14.43 2.27 12.15
CA LEU A 10 14.08 3.26 11.14
C LEU A 10 13.41 2.62 9.92
N GLU A 11 12.18 2.13 10.06
CA GLU A 11 11.44 1.46 8.97
C GLU A 11 11.00 2.41 7.84
N TYR A 12 11.21 3.71 7.97
CA TYR A 12 10.97 4.65 6.87
C TYR A 12 12.03 4.55 5.76
N VAL A 13 13.14 3.81 5.98
CA VAL A 13 14.18 3.60 4.96
C VAL A 13 13.85 2.47 3.98
N ASN A 14 12.71 1.79 4.17
CA ASN A 14 12.23 0.83 3.18
C ASN A 14 11.92 1.56 1.84
N PRO A 15 11.94 0.85 0.69
CA PRO A 15 11.93 1.47 -0.64
C PRO A 15 10.81 2.48 -0.93
N VAL A 16 9.60 2.27 -0.38
CA VAL A 16 8.43 3.14 -0.53
C VAL A 16 8.26 4.08 0.68
N GLY A 17 9.14 3.97 1.67
CA GLY A 17 9.26 4.96 2.75
C GLY A 17 8.56 4.58 4.04
N SER A 18 8.13 3.32 4.23
CA SER A 18 7.40 2.93 5.45
C SER A 18 7.56 1.45 5.83
N ILE A 19 7.10 1.11 7.03
CA ILE A 19 7.01 -0.29 7.48
C ILE A 19 6.04 -1.14 6.63
N LYS A 20 5.12 -0.52 5.89
CA LYS A 20 4.08 -1.24 5.13
C LYS A 20 4.63 -1.98 3.92
N ASP A 21 5.81 -1.61 3.43
CA ASP A 21 6.58 -2.34 2.42
C ASP A 21 6.75 -3.81 2.81
N ARG A 22 7.00 -4.09 4.09
CA ARG A 22 7.18 -5.45 4.57
C ARG A 22 5.89 -6.26 4.42
N ALA A 23 4.77 -5.71 4.85
CA ALA A 23 3.47 -6.39 4.75
C ALA A 23 3.06 -6.59 3.30
N ALA A 24 3.19 -5.56 2.46
CA ALA A 24 2.82 -5.60 1.05
C ALA A 24 3.64 -6.65 0.30
N TYR A 25 4.96 -6.64 0.47
CA TYR A 25 5.85 -7.63 -0.13
C TYR A 25 5.48 -9.05 0.30
N TRP A 26 5.35 -9.30 1.60
CA TRP A 26 5.08 -10.64 2.11
C TRP A 26 3.72 -11.20 1.66
N ILE A 27 2.66 -10.36 1.64
CA ILE A 27 1.34 -10.78 1.18
C ILE A 27 1.37 -11.16 -0.30
N LEU A 28 1.93 -10.28 -1.15
CA LEU A 28 1.99 -10.52 -2.59
C LEU A 28 2.87 -11.72 -2.93
N TRP A 29 4.04 -11.81 -2.30
CA TRP A 29 4.96 -12.93 -2.49
C TRP A 29 4.31 -14.27 -2.12
N ARG A 30 3.67 -14.36 -0.94
CA ARG A 30 3.06 -15.61 -0.48
C ARG A 30 1.82 -15.98 -1.30
N ALA A 31 1.06 -15.00 -1.76
CA ALA A 31 -0.07 -15.26 -2.65
C ALA A 31 0.43 -15.80 -4.00
N ALA A 32 1.48 -15.22 -4.57
CA ALA A 32 2.09 -15.70 -5.80
C ALA A 32 2.71 -17.10 -5.64
N GLU A 33 3.45 -17.34 -4.55
CA GLU A 33 4.05 -18.65 -4.25
C GLU A 33 3.00 -19.77 -4.12
N ARG A 34 1.81 -19.44 -3.61
CA ARG A 34 0.68 -20.37 -3.48
C ARG A 34 -0.17 -20.51 -4.76
N GLY A 35 0.12 -19.72 -5.80
CA GLY A 35 -0.67 -19.68 -7.03
C GLY A 35 -2.05 -19.03 -6.85
N GLU A 36 -2.26 -18.24 -5.80
CA GLU A 36 -3.51 -17.52 -5.53
C GLU A 36 -3.67 -16.29 -6.45
N ILE A 37 -2.56 -15.75 -6.94
CA ILE A 37 -2.52 -14.62 -7.87
C ILE A 37 -1.60 -14.91 -9.05
N CYS A 38 -1.93 -14.33 -10.19
CA CYS A 38 -1.20 -14.39 -11.46
C CYS A 38 -1.26 -13.02 -12.15
N GLU A 39 -0.64 -12.89 -13.33
CA GLU A 39 -0.56 -11.61 -14.06
C GLU A 39 -1.95 -11.04 -14.44
N GLU A 40 -2.95 -11.90 -14.61
CA GLU A 40 -4.33 -11.52 -14.90
C GLU A 40 -5.09 -11.05 -13.65
N THR A 41 -4.56 -11.32 -12.45
CA THR A 41 -5.22 -10.97 -11.19
C THR A 41 -5.26 -9.47 -10.98
N THR A 42 -6.39 -8.98 -10.49
CA THR A 42 -6.53 -7.60 -10.02
C THR A 42 -6.57 -7.59 -8.51
N LEU A 43 -5.59 -6.95 -7.90
CA LEU A 43 -5.56 -6.71 -6.46
C LEU A 43 -6.47 -5.54 -6.11
N ILE A 44 -7.23 -5.66 -5.02
CA ILE A 44 -8.08 -4.61 -4.48
C ILE A 44 -7.80 -4.48 -2.98
N GLU A 45 -7.64 -3.26 -2.50
CA GLU A 45 -7.47 -2.97 -1.06
C GLU A 45 -8.10 -1.61 -0.72
N SER A 46 -8.77 -1.54 0.44
CA SER A 46 -9.29 -0.30 1.01
C SER A 46 -8.24 0.35 1.89
N SER A 47 -7.51 1.30 1.32
CA SER A 47 -6.45 2.02 2.04
C SER A 47 -6.11 3.35 1.36
N SER A 48 -6.01 4.41 2.16
CA SER A 48 -5.67 5.77 1.72
C SER A 48 -4.26 6.23 2.10
N GLY A 49 -3.38 5.32 2.54
CA GLY A 49 -2.05 5.68 3.06
C GLY A 49 -0.91 4.75 2.64
N ASN A 50 0.06 4.57 3.54
CA ASN A 50 1.31 3.83 3.32
C ASN A 50 1.13 2.43 2.72
N PHE A 51 0.05 1.72 3.06
CA PHE A 51 -0.16 0.37 2.56
C PHE A 51 -0.61 0.36 1.10
N ALA A 52 -1.55 1.23 0.71
CA ALA A 52 -1.89 1.44 -0.70
C ALA A 52 -0.67 1.91 -1.50
N ALA A 53 0.16 2.78 -0.94
CA ALA A 53 1.38 3.22 -1.63
C ALA A 53 2.36 2.06 -1.88
N ALA A 54 2.59 1.22 -0.86
CA ALA A 54 3.46 0.05 -0.97
C ALA A 54 2.91 -1.01 -1.96
N LEU A 55 1.62 -1.32 -1.88
CA LEU A 55 0.96 -2.22 -2.83
C LEU A 55 1.08 -1.68 -4.25
N ALA A 56 0.71 -0.42 -4.47
CA ALA A 56 0.78 0.21 -5.78
C ALA A 56 2.19 0.19 -6.38
N ALA A 57 3.22 0.46 -5.57
CA ALA A 57 4.60 0.39 -6.02
C ALA A 57 5.01 -1.04 -6.42
N PHE A 58 4.74 -2.04 -5.57
CA PHE A 58 5.16 -3.41 -5.86
C PHE A 58 4.36 -4.06 -6.98
N THR A 59 3.05 -3.84 -7.05
CA THR A 59 2.24 -4.36 -8.16
C THR A 59 2.65 -3.72 -9.47
N HIS A 60 2.94 -2.41 -9.49
CA HIS A 60 3.46 -1.71 -10.67
C HIS A 60 4.80 -2.29 -11.16
N LEU A 61 5.72 -2.60 -10.24
CA LEU A 61 7.03 -3.17 -10.59
C LEU A 61 6.94 -4.55 -11.25
N VAL A 62 5.92 -5.35 -10.93
CA VAL A 62 5.75 -6.71 -11.47
C VAL A 62 4.65 -6.81 -12.53
N GLY A 63 4.06 -5.68 -12.95
CA GLY A 63 3.00 -5.67 -13.97
C GLY A 63 1.64 -6.16 -13.48
N LEU A 64 1.42 -6.28 -12.17
CA LEU A 64 0.14 -6.69 -11.59
C LEU A 64 -0.82 -5.50 -11.48
N ARG A 65 -2.10 -5.71 -11.79
CA ARG A 65 -3.12 -4.65 -11.65
C ARG A 65 -3.49 -4.45 -10.18
N PHE A 66 -3.55 -3.19 -9.76
CA PHE A 66 -4.01 -2.80 -8.42
C PHE A 66 -5.02 -1.67 -8.49
N ILE A 67 -6.11 -1.83 -7.74
CA ILE A 67 -7.16 -0.82 -7.55
C ILE A 67 -7.23 -0.48 -6.06
N PRO A 68 -6.69 0.67 -5.63
CA PRO A 68 -6.92 1.18 -4.30
C PRO A 68 -8.33 1.76 -4.20
N VAL A 69 -9.02 1.42 -3.11
CA VAL A 69 -10.25 2.09 -2.66
C VAL A 69 -9.86 3.11 -1.59
N ILE A 70 -10.19 4.38 -1.83
CA ILE A 70 -9.81 5.53 -1.00
C ILE A 70 -11.05 6.33 -0.58
N ASP A 71 -10.96 7.03 0.53
CA ASP A 71 -12.02 7.89 1.05
C ASP A 71 -11.67 9.39 0.90
N PRO A 72 -12.60 10.33 1.16
CA PRO A 72 -12.35 11.77 0.99
C PRO A 72 -11.30 12.36 1.94
N ASN A 73 -10.93 11.69 3.03
CA ASN A 73 -9.94 12.17 4.01
C ASN A 73 -8.50 11.84 3.62
N ILE A 74 -8.28 11.17 2.49
CA ILE A 74 -6.94 10.91 1.95
C ILE A 74 -6.13 12.20 1.81
N SER A 75 -4.82 12.14 2.12
CA SER A 75 -3.93 13.26 1.86
C SER A 75 -3.73 13.46 0.34
N GLY A 76 -3.62 14.72 -0.11
CA GLY A 76 -3.40 15.02 -1.53
C GLY A 76 -2.12 14.37 -2.10
N THR A 77 -1.09 14.14 -1.28
CA THR A 77 0.14 13.46 -1.70
C THR A 77 -0.11 12.00 -2.06
N TYR A 78 -0.77 11.24 -1.18
CA TYR A 78 -1.12 9.84 -1.46
C TYR A 78 -2.10 9.74 -2.62
N GLU A 79 -3.13 10.61 -2.68
CA GLU A 79 -4.08 10.58 -3.79
C GLU A 79 -3.38 10.85 -5.14
N SER A 80 -2.49 11.85 -5.20
CA SER A 80 -1.71 12.16 -6.40
C SER A 80 -0.79 11.00 -6.80
N PHE A 81 -0.14 10.37 -5.83
CA PHE A 81 0.73 9.21 -6.08
C PHE A 81 -0.06 8.03 -6.65
N LEU A 82 -1.17 7.65 -6.00
CA LEU A 82 -2.00 6.52 -6.42
C LEU A 82 -2.59 6.76 -7.81
N ARG A 83 -3.08 7.97 -8.11
CA ARG A 83 -3.61 8.31 -9.44
C ARG A 83 -2.57 8.32 -10.55
N ARG A 84 -1.28 8.51 -10.21
CA ARG A 84 -0.19 8.49 -11.20
C ARG A 84 0.25 7.07 -11.54
N ILE A 85 0.21 6.16 -10.57
CA ILE A 85 0.78 4.82 -10.70
C ILE A 85 -0.27 3.76 -11.03
N CYS A 86 -1.49 3.90 -10.51
CA CYS A 86 -2.59 2.97 -10.71
C CYS A 86 -3.46 3.42 -11.90
N PRO A 87 -3.85 2.51 -12.82
CA PRO A 87 -4.74 2.85 -13.93
C PRO A 87 -6.17 3.17 -13.46
N THR A 88 -6.55 2.72 -12.26
CA THR A 88 -7.86 2.97 -11.67
C THR A 88 -7.71 3.21 -10.18
N VAL A 89 -8.38 4.24 -9.66
CA VAL A 89 -8.47 4.56 -8.24
C VAL A 89 -9.94 4.80 -7.94
N VAL A 90 -10.50 4.02 -7.01
CA VAL A 90 -11.91 4.15 -6.60
C VAL A 90 -11.94 5.07 -5.38
N LYS A 91 -12.56 6.24 -5.53
CA LYS A 91 -12.80 7.15 -4.40
C LYS A 91 -14.26 7.06 -4.00
N VAL A 92 -14.54 6.64 -2.77
CA VAL A 92 -15.90 6.67 -2.21
C VAL A 92 -16.21 8.10 -1.78
N GLU A 93 -17.41 8.57 -2.09
CA GLU A 93 -17.87 9.93 -1.75
C GLU A 93 -18.94 9.91 -0.66
N ASP A 94 -19.77 8.87 -0.66
CA ASP A 94 -20.77 8.63 0.36
C ASP A 94 -20.09 8.19 1.65
N ARG A 95 -20.38 8.92 2.73
CA ARG A 95 -19.97 8.51 4.07
C ARG A 95 -20.97 7.47 4.58
N ASP A 96 -20.46 6.45 5.25
CA ASP A 96 -21.33 5.53 5.99
C ASP A 96 -22.14 6.31 7.03
N ASP A 97 -23.42 5.98 7.16
CA ASP A 97 -24.35 6.62 8.11
C ASP A 97 -24.08 6.27 9.59
N THR A 98 -22.98 5.58 9.88
CA THR A 98 -22.59 5.09 11.22
C THR A 98 -21.57 5.98 11.92
#